data_AF-A0A2H0DPF1-F1
#
_entry.id   AF-A0A2H0DPF1-F1
#
_cell.length_a   1.000
_cell.length_b   1.000
_cell.length_c   1.000
_cell.angle_alpha   90.00
_cell.angle_beta   90.00
_cell.angle_gamma   90.00
#
_symmetry.space_group_name_H-M   'P 1'
#
loop_
_entity.id
_entity.type
_entity.pdbx_description
1 polymer ?
#
loop_
_entity_poly.entity_id
_entity_poly.type
_entity_poly.pdbx_seq_one_letter_code
_entity_poly.pdbx_strand_id
1 'polypeptide(L)'
;MSLFKSKKRVADHGEVFTPPWMVEAMLDLVKDETERIDSRFLEPACGSGNFLVRILQRKLAAVELKFAKSDFERRNYALLALMCTYGIELLADNISECRANMLEILADYLAVEESDDIYRAAFYVLSQNLVHGDAMKMQTSDGQPIIFAEWGYLGKGKFQR
;
A
#
# COMPACT_ATOMS: atom_id res chain seq x y z
N MET A 1 5.57 -23.40 -3.23
CA MET A 1 4.32 -22.61 -3.23
C MET A 1 3.86 -22.43 -4.67
N SER A 2 2.56 -22.43 -4.92
CA SER A 2 1.99 -22.13 -6.25
C SER A 2 2.17 -20.65 -6.58
N LEU A 3 2.49 -20.31 -7.84
CA LEU A 3 2.61 -18.92 -8.31
C LEU A 3 1.29 -18.34 -8.84
N PHE A 4 0.16 -19.03 -8.64
CA PHE A 4 -1.16 -18.58 -9.05
C PHE A 4 -2.24 -19.30 -8.22
N LYS A 5 -3.43 -18.68 -8.07
CA LYS A 5 -4.58 -19.31 -7.39
C LYS A 5 -5.22 -20.43 -8.24
N SER A 6 -5.44 -20.18 -9.54
CA SER A 6 -5.98 -21.20 -10.46
C SER A 6 -5.58 -20.93 -11.91
N LYS A 7 -5.54 -21.99 -12.75
CA LYS A 7 -5.28 -21.84 -14.20
C LYS A 7 -6.34 -20.96 -14.90
N LYS A 8 -7.58 -20.99 -14.42
CA LYS A 8 -8.66 -20.16 -14.96
C LYS A 8 -8.39 -18.68 -14.73
N ARG A 9 -7.96 -18.28 -13.53
CA ARG A 9 -7.61 -16.87 -13.22
C ARG A 9 -6.38 -16.40 -14.00
N VAL A 10 -5.41 -17.28 -14.24
CA VAL A 10 -4.28 -16.98 -15.16
C VAL A 10 -4.80 -16.70 -16.58
N ALA A 11 -5.69 -17.54 -17.11
CA ALA A 11 -6.19 -17.39 -18.47
C ALA A 11 -7.12 -16.18 -18.63
N ASP A 12 -8.01 -15.95 -17.67
CA ASP A 12 -9.06 -14.92 -17.78
C ASP A 12 -8.57 -13.53 -17.34
N HIS A 13 -7.59 -13.46 -16.43
CA HIS A 13 -7.17 -12.21 -15.76
C HIS A 13 -5.66 -12.00 -15.73
N GLY A 14 -4.84 -12.95 -16.18
CA GLY A 14 -3.38 -12.86 -16.06
C GLY A 14 -2.88 -12.93 -14.61
N GLU A 15 -3.70 -13.40 -13.66
CA GLU A 15 -3.34 -13.40 -12.25
C GLU A 15 -2.17 -14.35 -11.98
N VAL A 16 -1.05 -13.78 -11.55
CA VAL A 16 0.14 -14.48 -11.08
C VAL A 16 0.69 -13.80 -9.84
N PHE A 17 1.38 -14.57 -9.00
CA PHE A 17 2.08 -14.06 -7.83
C PHE A 17 3.54 -13.82 -8.16
N THR A 18 3.96 -12.57 -8.11
CA THR A 18 5.39 -12.22 -8.19
C THR A 18 6.13 -12.81 -6.99
N PRO A 19 7.14 -13.67 -7.21
CA PRO A 19 7.84 -14.30 -6.11
C PRO A 19 8.66 -13.27 -5.30
N PRO A 20 8.86 -13.47 -3.98
CA PRO A 20 9.49 -12.47 -3.11
C PRO A 20 10.88 -12.01 -3.58
N TRP A 21 11.71 -12.91 -4.11
CA TRP A 21 13.05 -12.56 -4.62
C TRP A 21 13.00 -11.60 -5.80
N MET A 22 11.97 -11.71 -6.65
CA MET A 22 11.78 -10.85 -7.82
C MET A 22 11.25 -9.48 -7.40
N VAL A 23 10.33 -9.46 -6.42
CA VAL A 23 9.88 -8.19 -5.80
C VAL A 23 11.09 -7.42 -5.26
N GLU A 24 11.95 -8.07 -4.47
CA GLU A 24 13.15 -7.42 -3.94
C GLU A 24 14.08 -6.92 -5.04
N ALA A 25 14.39 -7.76 -6.03
CA ALA A 25 15.28 -7.38 -7.12
C ALA A 25 14.76 -6.16 -7.90
N MET A 26 13.44 -6.06 -8.10
CA MET A 26 12.83 -4.91 -8.78
C MET A 26 12.83 -3.65 -7.91
N LEU A 27 12.50 -3.79 -6.62
CA LEU A 27 12.51 -2.66 -5.69
C LEU A 27 13.93 -2.11 -5.45
N ASP A 28 14.96 -2.96 -5.57
CA ASP A 28 16.36 -2.54 -5.47
C ASP A 28 16.81 -1.66 -6.64
N LEU A 29 16.15 -1.72 -7.81
CA LEU A 29 16.42 -0.82 -8.93
C LEU A 29 16.03 0.64 -8.63
N VAL A 30 15.10 0.84 -7.69
CA VAL A 30 14.58 2.14 -7.27
C VAL A 30 14.72 2.31 -5.75
N LYS A 31 15.78 1.72 -5.18
CA LYS A 31 15.99 1.60 -3.73
C LYS A 31 15.81 2.93 -2.99
N ASP A 32 16.45 3.99 -3.47
CA ASP A 32 16.41 5.32 -2.85
C ASP A 32 14.97 5.85 -2.74
N GLU A 33 14.12 5.53 -3.73
CA GLU A 33 12.70 5.88 -3.69
C GLU A 33 11.93 5.02 -2.69
N THR A 34 12.23 3.73 -2.60
CA THR A 34 11.57 2.84 -1.63
C THR A 34 11.90 3.16 -0.17
N GLU A 35 13.04 3.81 0.09
CA GLU A 35 13.48 4.25 1.42
C GLU A 35 13.12 5.72 1.73
N ARG A 36 12.64 6.46 0.72
CA ARG A 36 12.08 7.81 0.89
C ARG A 36 10.63 7.70 1.34
N ILE A 37 10.31 8.20 2.54
CA ILE A 37 8.99 8.03 3.16
C ILE A 37 7.87 8.64 2.30
N ASP A 38 8.10 9.85 1.79
CA ASP A 38 7.14 10.66 1.05
C ASP A 38 7.12 10.41 -0.47
N SER A 39 7.98 9.54 -1.00
CA SER A 39 7.93 9.13 -2.42
C SER A 39 6.63 8.38 -2.69
N ARG A 40 6.01 8.64 -3.85
CA ARG A 40 4.70 8.07 -4.20
C ARG A 40 4.84 6.91 -5.15
N PHE A 41 4.25 5.77 -4.80
CA PHE A 41 4.22 4.56 -5.64
C PHE A 41 2.80 4.24 -6.05
N LEU A 42 2.59 3.96 -7.33
CA LEU A 42 1.33 3.43 -7.86
C LEU A 42 1.60 2.06 -8.48
N GLU A 43 0.91 1.04 -7.97
CA GLU A 43 0.90 -0.29 -8.57
C GLU A 43 -0.44 -0.54 -9.27
N PRO A 44 -0.51 -0.48 -10.61
CA PRO A 44 -1.78 -0.53 -11.36
C PRO A 44 -2.40 -1.94 -11.47
N ALA A 45 -1.71 -2.98 -10.98
CA ALA A 45 -2.22 -4.35 -10.89
C ALA A 45 -1.73 -4.99 -9.58
N CYS A 46 -2.12 -4.40 -8.45
CA CYS A 46 -1.46 -4.67 -7.18
C CYS A 46 -1.70 -6.08 -6.61
N GLY A 47 -2.66 -6.84 -7.15
CA GLY A 47 -3.00 -8.17 -6.65
C GLY A 47 -3.32 -8.10 -5.16
N SER A 48 -2.77 -9.05 -4.39
CA SER A 48 -2.82 -9.05 -2.92
C SER A 48 -1.72 -8.22 -2.25
N GLY A 49 -0.98 -7.39 -3.01
CA GLY A 49 -0.05 -6.40 -2.47
C GLY A 49 1.42 -6.82 -2.41
N ASN A 50 1.86 -7.81 -3.19
CA ASN A 50 3.25 -8.30 -3.14
C ASN A 50 4.32 -7.19 -3.21
N PHE A 51 4.13 -6.18 -4.08
CA PHE A 51 5.01 -5.01 -4.13
C PHE A 51 4.70 -4.00 -3.03
N LEU A 52 3.43 -3.61 -2.87
CA LEU A 52 3.01 -2.56 -1.95
C LEU A 52 3.39 -2.86 -0.50
N VAL A 53 3.24 -4.11 -0.06
CA VAL A 53 3.63 -4.57 1.28
C VAL A 53 5.13 -4.37 1.50
N ARG A 54 5.97 -4.78 0.54
CA ARG A 54 7.43 -4.63 0.67
C ARG A 54 7.85 -3.17 0.60
N ILE A 55 7.20 -2.35 -0.22
CA ILE A 55 7.41 -0.89 -0.26
C ILE A 55 7.07 -0.27 1.10
N LEU A 56 5.91 -0.60 1.68
CA LEU A 56 5.50 -0.10 3.00
C LEU A 56 6.52 -0.50 4.07
N GLN A 57 6.94 -1.76 4.11
CA GLN A 57 7.97 -2.23 5.06
C GLN A 57 9.28 -1.44 4.94
N ARG A 58 9.78 -1.18 3.72
CA ARG A 58 10.99 -0.37 3.49
C ARG A 58 10.80 1.06 3.98
N LYS A 59 9.64 1.67 3.73
CA LYS A 59 9.31 3.00 4.24
C LYS A 59 9.21 3.03 5.76
N LEU A 60 8.58 2.04 6.39
CA LEU A 60 8.47 1.94 7.85
C LEU A 60 9.84 1.72 8.50
N ALA A 61 10.74 0.96 7.88
CA ALA A 61 12.13 0.87 8.34
C ALA A 61 12.85 2.23 8.29
N ALA A 62 12.60 3.03 7.25
CA ALA A 62 13.12 4.40 7.18
C ALA A 62 12.48 5.33 8.23
N VAL A 63 11.19 5.15 8.55
CA VAL A 63 10.51 5.85 9.67
C VAL A 63 11.19 5.50 10.98
N GLU A 64 11.41 4.22 11.26
CA GLU A 64 12.05 3.74 12.48
C GLU A 64 13.44 4.35 12.64
N LEU A 65 14.26 4.30 11.58
CA LEU A 65 15.61 4.84 11.60
C LEU A 65 15.66 6.35 11.92
N LYS A 66 14.68 7.12 11.41
CA LYS A 66 14.68 8.58 11.53
C LYS A 66 13.93 9.11 12.75
N PHE A 67 12.87 8.42 13.18
CA PHE A 67 11.87 8.95 14.11
C PHE A 67 11.58 8.07 15.32
N ALA A 68 12.29 6.95 15.53
CA ALA A 68 12.07 6.05 16.69
C ALA A 68 12.07 6.75 18.06
N LYS A 69 12.77 7.88 18.19
CA LYS A 69 12.87 8.64 19.46
C LYS A 69 11.63 9.47 19.80
N SER A 70 10.70 9.66 18.86
CA SER A 70 9.48 10.43 19.05
C SER A 70 8.30 9.58 18.59
N ASP A 71 7.54 9.03 19.53
CA ASP A 71 6.36 8.22 19.19
C ASP A 71 5.35 9.02 18.35
N PHE A 72 5.23 10.33 18.60
CA PHE A 72 4.41 11.22 17.79
C PHE A 72 4.86 11.29 16.33
N GLU A 73 6.15 11.56 16.07
CA GLU A 73 6.65 11.64 14.69
C GLU A 73 6.65 10.26 14.03
N ARG A 74 7.04 9.21 14.77
CA ARG A 74 7.03 7.82 14.30
C ARG A 74 5.64 7.44 13.78
N ARG A 75 4.58 7.69 14.56
CA ARG A 75 3.19 7.42 14.17
C ARG A 75 2.75 8.21 12.93
N ASN A 76 3.04 9.52 12.89
CA ASN A 76 2.61 10.37 11.78
C ASN A 76 3.36 10.07 10.47
N TYR A 77 4.66 9.80 10.53
CA TYR A 77 5.44 9.42 9.34
C TYR A 77 5.16 7.98 8.88
N ALA A 78 4.77 7.07 9.79
CA ALA A 78 4.26 5.76 9.41
C ALA A 78 2.93 5.87 8.63
N LEU A 79 2.04 6.75 9.07
CA LEU A 79 0.81 7.03 8.34
C LEU A 79 1.10 7.72 7.00
N LEU A 80 2.08 8.64 6.93
CA LEU A 80 2.53 9.24 5.66
C LEU A 80 3.08 8.19 4.70
N ALA A 81 3.85 7.21 5.19
CA ALA A 81 4.36 6.10 4.36
C ALA A 81 3.21 5.35 3.68
N LEU A 82 2.13 5.07 4.43
CA LEU A 82 0.91 4.44 3.90
C LEU A 82 0.20 5.33 2.88
N MET A 83 0.04 6.62 3.21
CA MET A 83 -0.60 7.63 2.36
C MET A 83 0.12 7.81 1.01
N CYS A 84 1.41 7.50 0.92
CA CYS A 84 2.19 7.57 -0.31
C CYS A 84 2.24 6.23 -1.10
N THR A 85 1.40 5.26 -0.76
CA THR A 85 1.25 4.00 -1.51
C THR A 85 -0.14 3.91 -2.12
N TYR A 86 -0.20 3.63 -3.43
CA TYR A 86 -1.43 3.58 -4.22
C TYR A 86 -1.48 2.29 -5.04
N GLY A 87 -2.69 1.80 -5.28
CA GLY A 87 -2.90 0.55 -6.01
C GLY A 87 -4.22 0.54 -6.77
N ILE A 88 -4.22 -0.17 -7.90
CA ILE A 88 -5.43 -0.55 -8.63
C ILE A 88 -5.42 -2.06 -8.75
N GLU A 89 -6.57 -2.69 -8.55
CA GLU A 89 -6.72 -4.12 -8.74
C GLU A 89 -8.10 -4.44 -9.30
N LEU A 90 -8.12 -5.37 -10.26
CA LEU A 90 -9.31 -5.76 -11.00
C LEU A 90 -10.22 -6.70 -10.21
N LEU A 91 -9.66 -7.55 -9.36
CA LEU A 91 -10.40 -8.61 -8.67
C LEU A 91 -10.72 -8.21 -7.23
N ALA A 92 -12.02 -8.26 -6.88
CA ALA A 92 -12.53 -7.82 -5.59
C ALA A 92 -11.92 -8.56 -4.38
N ASP A 93 -11.57 -9.84 -4.53
CA ASP A 93 -10.91 -10.61 -3.48
C ASP A 93 -9.46 -10.15 -3.26
N ASN A 94 -8.72 -9.95 -4.35
CA ASN A 94 -7.33 -9.50 -4.29
C ASN A 94 -7.19 -8.11 -3.67
N ILE A 95 -8.03 -7.15 -4.06
CA ILE A 95 -7.98 -5.79 -3.49
C ILE A 95 -8.34 -5.77 -2.00
N SER A 96 -9.25 -6.65 -1.58
CA SER A 96 -9.60 -6.81 -0.16
C SER A 96 -8.42 -7.40 0.63
N GLU A 97 -7.76 -8.43 0.07
CA GLU A 97 -6.56 -9.04 0.62
C GLU A 97 -5.40 -8.03 0.71
N CYS A 98 -5.18 -7.22 -0.33
CA CYS A 98 -4.15 -6.18 -0.35
C CYS A 98 -4.36 -5.14 0.75
N ARG A 99 -5.61 -4.65 0.93
CA ARG A 99 -5.95 -3.70 2.00
C ARG A 99 -5.71 -4.31 3.38
N ALA A 100 -6.10 -5.56 3.60
CA ALA A 100 -5.87 -6.25 4.87
C ALA A 100 -4.38 -6.41 5.16
N ASN A 101 -3.59 -6.91 4.19
CA ASN A 101 -2.15 -7.10 4.33
C ASN A 101 -1.41 -5.79 4.64
N MET A 102 -1.77 -4.69 3.96
CA MET A 102 -1.17 -3.37 4.18
C MET A 102 -1.51 -2.81 5.57
N LEU A 103 -2.75 -3.03 6.03
CA LEU A 103 -3.21 -2.56 7.33
C LEU A 103 -2.56 -3.35 8.47
N GLU A 104 -2.45 -4.67 8.34
CA GLU A 104 -1.77 -5.57 9.29
C GLU A 104 -0.31 -5.14 9.49
N ILE A 105 0.43 -4.89 8.40
CA ILE A 105 1.83 -4.44 8.47
C ILE A 105 1.98 -3.13 9.27
N LEU A 106 1.08 -2.17 9.08
CA LEU A 106 1.12 -0.92 9.84
C LEU A 106 0.72 -1.15 11.30
N ALA A 107 -0.35 -1.92 11.53
CA ALA A 107 -0.87 -2.22 12.86
C ALA A 107 0.19 -2.91 13.72
N ASP A 108 0.86 -3.92 13.17
CA ASP A 108 1.96 -4.64 13.81
C ASP A 108 3.14 -3.72 14.11
N TYR A 109 3.54 -2.87 13.15
CA TYR A 109 4.65 -1.92 13.33
C TYR A 109 4.38 -0.90 14.45
N LEU A 110 3.14 -0.43 14.58
CA LEU A 110 2.78 0.56 15.58
C LEU A 110 2.27 -0.05 16.90
N ALA A 111 2.01 -1.36 16.93
CA ALA A 111 1.34 -2.08 18.01
C ALA A 111 -0.03 -1.44 18.36
N VAL A 112 -0.90 -1.33 17.36
CA VAL A 112 -2.23 -0.70 17.47
C VAL A 112 -3.34 -1.66 17.04
N GLU A 113 -4.52 -1.47 17.62
CA GLU A 113 -5.69 -2.32 17.42
C GLU A 113 -6.80 -1.56 16.67
N GLU A 114 -7.87 -2.26 16.26
CA GLU A 114 -9.01 -1.67 15.54
C GLU A 114 -9.70 -0.49 16.27
N SER A 115 -9.56 -0.46 17.59
CA SER A 115 -10.10 0.60 18.45
C SER A 115 -9.32 1.91 18.36
N ASP A 116 -8.06 1.88 17.91
CA ASP A 116 -7.19 3.05 17.86
C ASP A 116 -7.51 3.97 16.68
N ASP A 117 -7.44 5.28 16.90
CA ASP A 117 -7.73 6.28 15.86
C ASP A 117 -6.77 6.18 14.66
N ILE A 118 -5.50 5.82 14.90
CA ILE A 118 -4.52 5.65 13.82
C ILE A 118 -4.80 4.43 12.95
N TYR A 119 -5.33 3.35 13.53
CA TYR A 119 -5.77 2.18 12.78
C TYR A 119 -6.94 2.57 11.86
N ARG A 120 -7.93 3.28 12.40
CA ARG A 120 -9.10 3.75 11.62
C ARG A 120 -8.69 4.74 10.53
N ALA A 121 -7.73 5.62 10.81
CA ALA A 121 -7.15 6.52 9.81
C ALA A 121 -6.44 5.75 8.69
N ALA A 122 -5.64 4.74 9.04
CA ALA A 122 -4.95 3.88 8.08
C ALA A 122 -5.94 3.09 7.20
N PHE A 123 -6.96 2.49 7.81
CA PHE A 123 -8.05 1.83 7.10
C PHE A 123 -8.73 2.79 6.11
N TYR A 124 -9.03 4.01 6.55
CA TYR A 124 -9.62 5.03 5.67
C TYR A 124 -8.68 5.37 4.52
N VAL A 125 -7.40 5.67 4.77
CA VAL A 125 -6.41 5.95 3.72
C VAL A 125 -6.34 4.82 2.69
N LEU A 126 -6.25 3.56 3.13
CA LEU A 126 -6.22 2.40 2.23
C LEU A 126 -7.50 2.25 1.41
N SER A 127 -8.66 2.59 1.98
CA SER A 127 -9.93 2.60 1.22
C SER A 127 -9.94 3.63 0.07
N GLN A 128 -9.15 4.71 0.19
CA GLN A 128 -9.03 5.75 -0.83
C GLN A 128 -7.87 5.49 -1.80
N ASN A 129 -6.79 4.88 -1.34
CA ASN A 129 -5.56 4.70 -2.10
C ASN A 129 -5.50 3.37 -2.87
N LEU A 130 -6.21 2.34 -2.40
CA LEU A 130 -6.27 1.04 -3.06
C LEU A 130 -7.64 0.88 -3.69
N VAL A 131 -7.73 1.03 -5.00
CA VAL A 131 -8.99 1.14 -5.76
C VAL A 131 -9.30 -0.18 -6.46
N HIS A 132 -10.56 -0.64 -6.32
CA HIS A 132 -11.07 -1.74 -7.14
C HIS A 132 -11.44 -1.20 -8.52
N GLY A 133 -10.69 -1.58 -9.56
CA GLY A 133 -10.86 -1.00 -10.88
C GLY A 133 -10.02 -1.67 -11.96
N ASP A 134 -10.29 -1.25 -13.19
CA ASP A 134 -9.60 -1.66 -14.40
C ASP A 134 -8.61 -0.55 -14.80
N ALA A 135 -7.33 -0.76 -14.50
CA ALA A 135 -6.27 0.20 -14.80
C ALA A 135 -6.06 0.40 -16.32
N MET A 136 -6.43 -0.58 -17.16
CA MET A 136 -6.34 -0.43 -18.62
C MET A 136 -7.40 0.55 -19.15
N LYS A 137 -8.54 0.65 -18.46
CA LYS A 137 -9.60 1.61 -18.77
C LYS A 137 -9.55 2.87 -17.92
N MET A 138 -8.71 2.89 -16.88
CA MET A 138 -8.68 3.92 -15.84
C MET A 138 -10.06 4.16 -15.23
N GLN A 139 -10.81 3.07 -15.01
CA GLN A 139 -12.15 3.08 -14.45
C GLN A 139 -12.26 2.21 -13.20
N THR A 140 -13.03 2.66 -12.22
CA THR A 140 -13.45 1.87 -11.06
C THR A 140 -14.38 0.72 -11.51
N SER A 141 -14.64 -0.24 -10.62
CA SER A 141 -15.52 -1.38 -10.94
C SER A 141 -16.97 -1.00 -11.29
N ASP A 142 -17.42 0.19 -10.91
CA ASP A 142 -18.73 0.78 -11.26
C ASP A 142 -18.67 1.70 -12.49
N GLY A 143 -17.53 1.76 -13.19
CA GLY A 143 -17.36 2.46 -14.47
C GLY A 143 -17.07 3.96 -14.35
N GLN A 144 -16.81 4.48 -13.14
CA GLN A 144 -16.39 5.86 -12.94
C GLN A 144 -14.88 6.03 -13.18
N PRO A 145 -14.38 7.24 -13.50
CA PRO A 145 -12.94 7.48 -13.55
C PRO A 145 -12.25 7.16 -12.23
N ILE A 146 -11.08 6.53 -12.28
CA ILE A 146 -10.24 6.33 -11.09
C ILE A 146 -9.71 7.70 -10.63
N ILE A 147 -9.91 8.01 -9.34
CA ILE A 147 -9.43 9.22 -8.69
C ILE A 147 -8.63 8.82 -7.46
N PHE A 148 -7.42 9.36 -7.34
CA PHE A 148 -6.60 9.21 -6.14
C PHE A 148 -6.59 10.49 -5.31
N ALA A 149 -6.65 10.31 -4.00
CA ALA A 149 -6.30 11.32 -3.02
C ALA A 149 -4.80 11.63 -3.12
N GLU A 150 -4.40 12.90 -3.20
CA GLU A 150 -2.98 13.23 -3.00
C GLU A 150 -2.77 13.73 -1.58
N TRP A 151 -2.05 12.94 -0.78
CA TRP A 151 -1.79 13.30 0.61
C TRP A 151 -0.51 14.12 0.76
N GLY A 152 -0.50 15.03 1.74
CA GLY A 152 0.69 15.76 2.18
C GLY A 152 0.72 15.95 3.70
N TYR A 153 1.88 15.78 4.32
CA TYR A 153 2.05 16.01 5.76
C TYR A 153 2.41 17.48 6.02
N LEU A 154 1.58 18.16 6.81
CA LEU A 154 1.76 19.58 7.18
C LEU A 154 2.52 19.75 8.51
N GLY A 155 2.94 18.63 9.12
CA GLY A 155 3.50 18.61 10.46
C GLY A 155 2.43 18.69 11.55
N LYS A 156 2.85 18.47 12.81
CA LYS A 156 1.98 18.56 13.98
C LYS A 156 0.72 17.68 13.87
N GLY A 157 0.86 16.51 13.23
CA GLY A 157 -0.24 15.55 13.07
C GLY A 157 -1.34 16.00 12.09
N LYS A 158 -1.08 16.99 11.26
CA LYS A 158 -2.03 17.47 10.24
C LYS A 158 -1.62 17.00 8.85
N PHE A 159 -2.62 16.60 8.08
CA PHE A 159 -2.48 16.16 6.70
C PHE A 159 -3.44 16.93 5.80
N GLN A 160 -3.04 17.14 4.54
CA GLN A 160 -3.91 17.63 3.47
C GLN A 160 -4.20 16.49 2.49
N ARG A 161 -5.35 16.58 1.81
CA ARG A 161 -5.82 15.69 0.75
C ARG A 161 -6.52 16.52 -0.32
#